data_AF-Q2S835-F1
#
_entry.id   AF-Q2S835-F1
#
_cell.length_a   1.000
_cell.length_b   1.000
_cell.length_c   1.000
_cell.angle_alpha   90.00
_cell.angle_beta   90.00
_cell.angle_gamma   90.00
#
_symmetry.space_group_name_H-M   'P 1'
#
loop_
_entity.id
_entity.type
_entity.pdbx_description
1 polymer ?
#
loop_
_entity_poly.entity_id
_entity_poly.type
_entity_poly.pdbx_seq_one_letter_code
_entity_poly.pdbx_strand_id
1 'polypeptide(L)'
;MSVGYELVNQTKKERITFAHLPVSTQNEITGHPVSATMVCWYLMNNIGDDIQFVSDTYDDWPFRSGQRKDYLAYPDRTDAVIAALVQKGVLQEDGLLCLDKDEMRMKTNLIPYTSGRCVTSGWITE
;
A
#
# COMPACT_ATOMS: atom_id res chain seq x y z
N MET A 1 -14.89 13.22 -9.12
CA MET A 1 -14.16 13.02 -7.86
C MET A 1 -13.65 11.60 -7.87
N SER A 2 -12.36 11.39 -7.70
CA SER A 2 -11.78 10.05 -7.58
C SER A 2 -12.09 9.51 -6.19
N VAL A 3 -12.38 8.21 -6.09
CA VAL A 3 -12.73 7.54 -4.83
C VAL A 3 -11.47 6.93 -4.24
N GLY A 4 -11.09 7.36 -3.04
CA GLY A 4 -9.98 6.80 -2.29
C GLY A 4 -10.37 5.52 -1.56
N TYR A 5 -9.42 4.61 -1.39
CA TYR A 5 -9.61 3.37 -0.66
C TYR A 5 -8.55 3.17 0.40
N GLU A 6 -8.98 2.66 1.55
CA GLU A 6 -8.12 2.21 2.64
C GLU A 6 -8.38 0.73 2.90
N LEU A 7 -7.36 0.01 3.38
CA LEU A 7 -7.53 -1.39 3.77
C LEU A 7 -7.76 -1.47 5.28
N VAL A 8 -8.88 -2.07 5.69
CA VAL A 8 -9.26 -2.18 7.11
C VAL A 8 -9.30 -3.65 7.50
N ASN A 9 -8.68 -3.98 8.64
CA ASN A 9 -8.80 -5.27 9.30
C ASN A 9 -9.71 -5.12 10.51
N GLN A 10 -10.93 -5.65 10.40
CA GLN A 10 -11.93 -5.53 11.45
C GLN A 10 -11.66 -6.48 12.63
N THR A 11 -11.05 -7.64 12.39
CA THR A 11 -10.70 -8.60 13.43
C THR A 11 -9.68 -8.02 14.40
N LYS A 12 -8.62 -7.39 13.87
CA LYS A 12 -7.54 -6.80 14.67
C LYS A 12 -7.75 -5.34 15.03
N LYS A 13 -8.77 -4.70 14.43
CA LYS A 13 -9.03 -3.26 14.53
C LYS A 13 -7.82 -2.44 14.10
N GLU A 14 -7.31 -2.74 12.92
CA GLU A 14 -6.15 -2.07 12.32
C GLU A 14 -6.51 -1.54 10.94
N ARG A 15 -5.76 -0.54 10.47
CA ARG A 15 -5.89 -0.02 9.11
C ARG A 15 -4.54 0.14 8.43
N ILE A 16 -4.56 0.06 7.11
CA ILE A 16 -3.44 0.44 6.24
C ILE A 16 -3.95 1.55 5.33
N THR A 17 -3.27 2.69 5.42
CA THR A 17 -3.52 3.85 4.58
C THR A 17 -2.45 3.91 3.50
N PHE A 18 -2.80 4.46 2.34
CA PHE A 18 -1.85 4.65 1.24
C PHE A 18 -1.34 6.10 1.17
N ALA A 19 -1.52 6.90 2.22
CA ALA A 19 -1.23 8.33 2.23
C ALA A 19 0.25 8.67 1.92
N HIS A 20 1.18 7.74 2.20
CA HIS A 20 2.61 7.89 1.92
C HIS A 20 3.00 7.49 0.50
N LEU A 21 2.07 6.93 -0.27
CA LEU A 21 2.26 6.54 -1.66
C LEU A 21 1.42 7.46 -2.57
N PRO A 22 1.82 7.70 -3.82
CA PRO A 22 1.04 8.48 -4.77
C PRO A 22 -0.14 7.67 -5.34
N VAL A 23 -0.88 6.96 -4.48
CA VAL A 23 -2.00 6.09 -4.86
C VAL A 23 -3.16 6.28 -3.91
N SER A 24 -4.37 6.31 -4.47
CA SER A 24 -5.61 6.50 -3.71
C SER A 24 -6.73 5.63 -4.25
N THR A 25 -6.83 5.52 -5.58
CA THR A 25 -7.89 4.78 -6.24
C THR A 25 -7.55 3.29 -6.37
N GLN A 26 -8.56 2.46 -6.57
CA GLN A 26 -8.39 1.02 -6.83
C GLN A 26 -7.37 0.76 -7.95
N ASN A 27 -7.49 1.46 -9.08
CA ASN A 27 -6.59 1.28 -10.23
C ASN A 27 -5.14 1.67 -9.90
N GLU A 28 -4.94 2.76 -9.16
CA GLU A 28 -3.61 3.20 -8.73
C GLU A 28 -2.99 2.22 -7.73
N ILE A 29 -3.77 1.74 -6.76
CA ILE A 29 -3.33 0.77 -5.75
C ILE A 29 -2.88 -0.53 -6.42
N THR A 30 -3.64 -1.02 -7.41
CA THR A 30 -3.29 -2.24 -8.16
C THR A 30 -2.16 -2.01 -9.17
N GLY A 31 -2.07 -0.81 -9.73
CA GLY A 31 -1.08 -0.45 -10.74
C GLY A 31 0.29 -0.10 -10.17
N HIS A 32 0.36 0.27 -8.90
CA HIS A 32 1.61 0.59 -8.23
C HIS A 32 2.15 -0.65 -7.50
N PRO A 33 3.37 -1.11 -7.83
CA PRO A 33 3.86 -2.41 -7.36
C PRO A 33 4.05 -2.48 -5.85
N VAL A 34 4.41 -1.37 -5.19
CA VAL A 34 4.58 -1.34 -3.73
C VAL A 34 3.25 -1.51 -3.02
N SER A 35 2.20 -0.79 -3.42
CA SER A 35 0.88 -0.90 -2.77
C SER A 35 0.25 -2.27 -3.03
N ALA A 36 0.37 -2.79 -4.27
CA ALA A 36 -0.08 -4.14 -4.59
C ALA A 36 0.63 -5.20 -3.73
N THR A 37 1.95 -5.05 -3.55
CA THR A 37 2.76 -5.94 -2.70
C THR A 37 2.37 -5.84 -1.23
N MET A 38 2.16 -4.62 -0.72
CA MET A 38 1.70 -4.39 0.66
C MET A 38 0.35 -5.06 0.92
N VAL A 39 -0.62 -4.84 0.03
CA VAL A 39 -1.94 -5.47 0.12
C VAL A 39 -1.83 -6.98 0.11
N CYS A 40 -1.10 -7.53 -0.88
CA CYS A 40 -0.93 -8.98 -1.03
C CYS A 40 -0.27 -9.59 0.22
N TRP A 41 0.82 -9.01 0.69
CA TRP A 41 1.52 -9.46 1.88
C TRP A 41 0.64 -9.38 3.12
N TYR A 42 -0.10 -8.28 3.30
CA TYR A 42 -0.97 -8.13 4.45
C TYR A 42 -2.10 -9.16 4.46
N LEU A 43 -2.75 -9.41 3.31
CA LEU A 43 -3.77 -10.45 3.19
C LEU A 43 -3.19 -11.84 3.49
N MET A 44 -1.99 -12.15 3.00
CA MET A 44 -1.33 -13.44 3.25
C MET A 44 -0.90 -13.64 4.71
N ASN A 45 -0.52 -12.59 5.43
CA ASN A 45 -0.13 -12.71 6.85
C ASN A 45 -1.33 -12.72 7.81
N ASN A 46 -2.50 -12.33 7.33
CA ASN A 46 -3.73 -12.21 8.11
C ASN A 46 -4.83 -13.10 7.53
N ILE A 47 -4.47 -14.31 7.08
CA ILE A 47 -5.43 -15.27 6.54
C ILE A 47 -6.46 -15.62 7.62
N GLY A 48 -7.74 -15.46 7.28
CA GLY A 48 -8.86 -15.72 8.18
C GLY A 48 -9.36 -14.49 8.94
N ASP A 49 -8.66 -13.35 8.86
CA ASP A 49 -9.16 -12.08 9.37
C ASP A 49 -10.21 -11.48 8.41
N ASP A 50 -11.13 -10.69 8.96
CA ASP A 50 -12.11 -9.94 8.17
C ASP A 50 -11.46 -8.64 7.68
N ILE A 51 -10.95 -8.69 6.44
CA ILE A 51 -10.22 -7.60 5.80
C ILE A 51 -10.98 -7.16 4.55
N GLN A 52 -11.27 -5.86 4.46
CA GLN A 52 -11.97 -5.29 3.31
C GLN A 52 -11.37 -3.93 2.94
N PHE A 53 -11.55 -3.56 1.68
CA PHE A 53 -11.34 -2.18 1.24
C PHE A 53 -12.54 -1.32 1.63
N VAL A 54 -12.28 -0.20 2.29
CA VAL A 54 -13.28 0.79 2.67
C VAL A 54 -13.01 2.05 1.85
N SER A 55 -14.02 2.53 1.13
CA SER A 55 -13.90 3.77 0.39
C SER A 55 -13.94 4.96 1.34
N ASP A 56 -13.20 6.03 1.05
CA ASP A 56 -13.26 7.28 1.82
C ASP A 56 -14.50 8.14 1.50
N THR A 57 -15.04 7.96 0.29
CA THR A 57 -16.05 8.83 -0.32
C THR A 57 -17.47 8.37 -0.04
N TYR A 58 -17.72 7.06 -0.07
CA TYR A 58 -19.06 6.50 0.18
C TYR A 58 -19.20 6.12 1.65
N ASP A 59 -20.40 6.25 2.22
CA ASP A 59 -20.69 5.86 3.61
C ASP A 59 -20.86 4.34 3.78
N ASP A 60 -20.26 3.57 2.88
CA ASP A 60 -20.36 2.12 2.87
C ASP A 60 -19.48 1.53 3.96
N TRP A 61 -20.04 0.52 4.65
CA TRP A 61 -19.34 -0.27 5.65
C TRP A 61 -19.49 -1.75 5.30
N PRO A 62 -18.46 -2.38 4.69
CA PRO A 62 -18.57 -3.72 4.13
C PRO A 62 -18.54 -4.85 5.18
N PHE A 63 -18.38 -4.50 6.46
CA PHE A 63 -18.28 -5.47 7.56
C PHE A 63 -19.63 -5.72 8.22
N ARG A 64 -19.85 -6.95 8.69
CA ARG A 64 -21.08 -7.33 9.42
C ARG A 64 -21.18 -6.70 10.82
N SER A 65 -20.07 -6.19 11.34
CA SER A 65 -19.96 -5.63 12.69
C SER A 65 -19.12 -4.36 12.71
N GLY A 66 -19.24 -3.59 13.79
CA GLY A 66 -18.61 -2.27 13.92
C GLY A 66 -19.35 -1.17 13.15
N GLN A 67 -18.86 0.06 13.26
CA GLN A 67 -19.36 1.20 12.51
C GLN A 67 -18.22 1.95 11.85
N ARG A 68 -18.51 2.59 10.73
CA ARG A 68 -17.57 3.42 9.99
C ARG A 68 -16.93 4.54 10.84
N LYS A 69 -17.64 5.07 11.84
CA LYS A 69 -17.08 6.12 12.71
C LYS A 69 -15.96 5.61 13.61
N ASP A 70 -15.99 4.32 13.94
CA ASP A 70 -15.06 3.72 14.90
C ASP A 70 -13.71 3.40 14.25
N TYR A 71 -13.68 3.12 12.94
CA TYR A 71 -12.45 2.71 12.26
C TYR A 71 -11.42 3.83 12.14
N LEU A 72 -11.85 5.10 12.21
CA LEU A 72 -10.94 6.25 12.25
C LEU A 72 -10.02 6.23 13.49
N ALA A 73 -10.43 5.55 14.56
CA ALA A 73 -9.64 5.35 15.77
C ALA A 73 -8.68 4.15 15.67
N TYR A 74 -8.74 3.36 14.60
CA TYR A 74 -7.89 2.19 14.46
C TYR A 74 -6.44 2.64 14.21
N PRO A 75 -5.45 2.01 14.88
CA PRO A 75 -4.05 2.30 14.62
C PRO A 75 -3.71 2.01 13.15
N ASP A 76 -2.98 2.96 12.56
CA ASP A 76 -2.39 2.77 11.25
C ASP A 76 -1.15 1.87 11.37
N ARG A 77 -1.11 0.80 10.59
CA ARG A 77 -0.02 -0.19 10.55
C ARG A 77 0.83 -0.11 9.29
N THR A 78 0.60 0.89 8.45
CA THR A 78 1.30 1.07 7.17
C THR A 78 2.82 1.02 7.34
N ASP A 79 3.38 1.79 8.27
CA ASP A 79 4.83 1.83 8.50
C ASP A 79 5.38 0.48 8.97
N ALA A 80 4.64 -0.24 9.81
CA ALA A 80 5.04 -1.56 10.29
C ALA A 80 5.06 -2.59 9.14
N VAL A 81 4.09 -2.51 8.22
CA VAL A 81 4.04 -3.36 7.02
C VAL A 81 5.21 -3.05 6.08
N ILE A 82 5.48 -1.76 5.84
CA ILE A 82 6.61 -1.32 5.01
C ILE A 82 7.92 -1.82 5.61
N ALA A 83 8.16 -1.58 6.91
CA ALA A 83 9.36 -2.02 7.60
C ALA A 83 9.54 -3.54 7.52
N ALA A 84 8.46 -4.32 7.68
CA ALA A 84 8.51 -5.78 7.55
C ALA A 84 8.87 -6.24 6.13
N LEU A 85 8.36 -5.56 5.11
CA LEU A 85 8.66 -5.85 3.71
C LEU A 85 10.09 -5.48 3.33
N VAL A 86 10.61 -4.36 3.84
CA VAL A 86 12.01 -3.96 3.69
C VAL A 86 12.94 -4.96 4.38
N GLN A 87 12.62 -5.36 5.62
CA GLN A 87 13.42 -6.34 6.37
C GLN A 87 13.47 -7.71 5.65
N LYS A 88 12.40 -8.10 4.96
CA LYS A 88 12.33 -9.33 4.17
C LYS A 88 12.97 -9.21 2.78
N GLY A 89 13.45 -8.03 2.40
CA GLY A 89 14.02 -7.76 1.08
C GLY A 89 13.00 -7.81 -0.06
N VAL A 90 11.70 -7.67 0.24
CA VAL A 90 10.63 -7.62 -0.77
C VAL A 90 10.51 -6.22 -1.34
N LEU A 91 10.62 -5.21 -0.48
CA LEU A 91 10.76 -3.81 -0.88
C LEU A 91 12.20 -3.38 -0.68
N GLN A 92 12.68 -2.53 -1.58
CA GLN A 92 13.95 -1.85 -1.41
C GLN A 92 13.66 -0.38 -1.15
N GLU A 93 14.22 0.16 -0.07
CA GLU A 93 14.32 1.60 0.12
C GLU A 93 15.38 2.11 -0.87
N ASP A 94 14.94 2.53 -2.05
CA ASP A 94 15.80 3.29 -2.96
C ASP A 94 15.80 4.74 -2.48
N GLY A 95 16.64 5.00 -1.49
CA GLY A 95 16.93 6.35 -1.01
C GLY A 95 17.66 7.12 -2.10
N LEU A 96 16.94 7.59 -3.12
CA LEU A 96 17.44 8.63 -4.01
C LEU A 96 17.50 9.94 -3.22
N LEU A 97 18.62 10.10 -2.50
CA LEU A 97 19.13 11.39 -2.07
C LEU A 97 19.56 12.16 -3.33
N CYS A 98 18.61 12.72 -4.07
CA CYS A 98 18.93 13.89 -4.87
C CYS A 98 19.24 15.02 -3.88
N LEU A 99 20.51 15.10 -3.45
CA LEU A 99 21.10 16.33 -2.93
C LEU A 99 21.27 17.30 -4.11
N ASP A 100 20.15 17.76 -4.66
CA ASP A 100 20.18 19.03 -5.36
C ASP A 100 20.19 20.12 -4.29
N LYS A 101 21.19 20.99 -4.35
CA LYS A 101 21.55 21.94 -3.28
C LYS A 101 20.52 23.03 -3.01
N ASP A 102 19.34 23.01 -3.67
CA ASP A 102 18.44 24.16 -3.70
C ASP A 102 16.96 23.93 -3.32
N GLU A 103 16.46 22.71 -3.08
CA GLU A 103 15.07 22.56 -2.63
C GLU A 103 14.87 21.44 -1.59
N MET A 104 14.82 21.84 -0.32
CA MET A 104 14.31 20.98 0.77
C MET A 104 12.80 20.73 0.59
N ARG A 105 12.43 19.64 -0.08
CA ARG A 105 11.14 18.97 0.14
C ARG A 105 11.34 17.45 0.11
N MET A 106 11.41 16.87 1.31
CA MET A 106 11.56 15.43 1.51
C MET A 106 10.33 14.69 0.94
N LYS A 107 10.57 13.78 -0.01
CA LYS A 107 9.60 12.75 -0.43
C LYS A 107 10.35 11.44 -0.65
N THR A 108 10.01 10.42 0.14
CA THR A 108 10.57 9.06 0.03
C THR A 108 9.83 8.29 -1.06
N ASN A 109 10.55 7.67 -2.01
CA ASN A 109 9.97 6.76 -3.00
C ASN A 109 10.39 5.32 -2.66
N LEU A 110 9.43 4.41 -2.57
CA LEU A 110 9.64 2.97 -2.38
C LEU A 110 9.51 2.26 -3.74
N ILE A 111 10.39 1.29 -4.04
CA ILE A 111 10.29 0.45 -5.24
C ILE A 111 10.31 -1.05 -4.88
N PRO A 112 9.64 -1.91 -5.66
CA PRO A 112 9.71 -3.36 -5.48
C PRO A 112 11.13 -3.89 -5.79
N TYR A 113 11.63 -4.81 -4.96
CA TYR A 113 12.92 -5.46 -5.21
C TYR A 113 12.78 -6.43 -6.38
N THR A 114 13.46 -6.14 -7.50
CA THR A 114 13.61 -7.10 -8.60
C THR A 114 14.94 -7.82 -8.45
N SER A 115 14.90 -9.06 -7.97
CA SER A 115 16.10 -9.91 -7.99
C SER A 115 16.52 -10.11 -9.45
N GLY A 116 17.73 -9.66 -9.78
CA GLY A 116 18.24 -9.60 -11.15
C GLY A 116 17.95 -10.84 -12.00
N ARG A 117 17.08 -10.66 -12.99
CA ARG A 117 17.17 -11.28 -14.31
C ARG A 117 16.87 -10.20 -15.34
N CYS A 118 17.90 -9.74 -16.04
CA CYS A 118 17.71 -9.10 -17.34
C CYS A 118 16.91 -10.05 -18.22
N VAL A 119 15.63 -9.78 -18.44
CA VAL A 119 14.86 -10.40 -19.53
C VAL A 119 15.02 -9.48 -20.72
N THR A 120 16.06 -9.74 -21.51
CA THR A 120 16.10 -9.31 -22.91
C THR A 120 15.16 -10.22 -23.68
N SER A 121 14.03 -9.69 -24.15
CA SER A 121 13.18 -10.20 -25.25
C SER A 121 11.88 -9.44 -25.16
N GLY A 122 11.29 -8.86 -26.20
CA GLY A 122 11.48 -8.92 -27.64
C GLY A 122 10.18 -8.32 -28.17
N TRP A 123 10.26 -7.44 -29.16
CA TRP A 123 9.08 -6.81 -29.75
C TRP A 123 8.14 -7.89 -30.28
N ILE A 124 6.90 -7.95 -29.77
CA ILE A 124 5.83 -8.72 -30.39
C ILE A 124 5.01 -7.74 -31.24
N THR A 125 5.27 -7.78 -32.54
CA THR A 125 4.33 -7.36 -33.58
C THR A 125 3.59 -8.59 -34.07
N GLU A 126 2.27 -8.59 -33.94
CA GLU A 126 1.33 -9.20 -34.90
C GLU A 126 0.13 -8.27 -35.07
#